data_AF-A0A640T7D8-F1
#
_entry.id   AF-A0A640T7D8-F1
#
_cell.length_a   1.000
_cell.length_b   1.000
_cell.length_c   1.000
_cell.angle_alpha   90.00
_cell.angle_beta   90.00
_cell.angle_gamma   90.00
#
_symmetry.space_group_name_H-M   'P 1'
#
loop_
_entity.id
_entity.type
_entity.pdbx_description
1 polymer ?
#
loop_
_entity_poly.entity_id
_entity_poly.type
_entity_poly.pdbx_seq_one_letter_code
_entity_poly.pdbx_strand_id
1 'polypeptide(L)'
;MFRMTAETQPENSPPHLLQKWSDELPYQILLLERLLLPEDFPFDYGPLSLEALEAHLLEQDNSGEENEKWAELVESATAYLGEVLLGVAGGAWGWNTRPVDGRPGQPVICPDPELELSPVAPMLLISYALRVRTGNAFTEEMARLRQTVTARQQAIPGWQPVKEYTPLVDPRVARPEEPVLSAWLAERSAGLSAWVKDAFDGAWRWNYHPGTLDWLEAVVKQRFATATEFDAARDEPFVQGACWYLGEVIRRNKGAVWQYIPFDPDAEPGAPGSRENVWTEVPFVDQPDKRIGGAVIPLECLRELLPEEDGDGEPNERRRGLKGELFWFRASSYAHVGALLTRLGMVSREKVDHVLTEYARFAHDELPPHEVPDALEAFGVAISAHADDVDDLEESYTSLLKEAAALTDGAVTITDVRLHGGEYGEILEFTRNGVLVTQDTEHHSFDYLDHLAISEFIGHVDPDPGDDTRRFYLADFVHLRDATYESYYVFATPEQATVLEKELGLDLR
;
A
#
# COMPACT_ATOMS: atom_id res chain seq x y z
N MET A 1 -4.14 1.29 51.91
CA MET A 1 -3.81 0.02 51.22
C MET A 1 -2.74 0.37 50.19
N PHE A 2 -1.63 -0.35 50.20
CA PHE A 2 -0.37 0.02 49.56
C PHE A 2 -0.54 0.37 48.07
N ARG A 3 -0.06 1.57 47.67
CA ARG A 3 0.26 1.90 46.27
C ARG A 3 1.45 1.02 45.88
N MET A 4 1.27 0.14 44.90
CA MET A 4 2.37 -0.42 44.15
C MET A 4 2.89 0.69 43.24
N THR A 5 4.03 1.26 43.61
CA THR A 5 4.86 2.07 42.70
C THR A 5 5.27 1.18 41.54
N ALA A 6 4.99 1.60 40.31
CA ALA A 6 5.57 0.99 39.12
C ALA A 6 7.10 1.03 39.29
N GLU A 7 7.72 -0.14 39.49
CA GLU A 7 9.16 -0.26 39.49
C GLU A 7 9.64 0.06 38.08
N THR A 8 10.37 1.16 37.93
CA THR A 8 11.15 1.45 36.73
C THR A 8 12.13 0.29 36.53
N GLN A 9 11.91 -0.52 35.50
CA GLN A 9 12.79 -1.64 35.17
C GLN A 9 14.22 -1.12 34.93
N PRO A 10 15.26 -1.86 35.35
CA PRO A 10 16.63 -1.43 35.11
C PRO A 10 16.91 -1.35 33.59
N GLU A 11 17.62 -0.30 33.17
CA GLU A 11 17.92 0.05 31.76
C GLU A 11 18.60 -1.08 30.94
N ASN A 12 19.12 -2.12 31.59
CA ASN A 12 19.73 -3.29 30.91
C ASN A 12 18.98 -4.60 31.17
N SER A 13 17.73 -4.54 31.65
CA SER A 13 16.91 -5.74 31.79
C SER A 13 16.47 -6.27 30.42
N PRO A 14 16.32 -7.59 30.25
CA PRO A 14 15.90 -8.16 28.96
C PRO A 14 14.55 -7.63 28.45
N PRO A 15 13.51 -7.43 29.28
CA PRO A 15 12.26 -6.84 28.81
C PRO A 15 12.42 -5.38 28.35
N HIS A 16 13.25 -4.58 29.03
CA HIS A 16 13.53 -3.21 28.62
C HIS A 16 14.29 -3.16 27.28
N LEU A 17 15.29 -4.02 27.11
CA LEU A 17 16.05 -4.12 25.86
C LEU A 17 15.18 -4.63 24.69
N LEU A 18 14.27 -5.59 24.95
CA LEU A 18 13.30 -6.04 23.97
C LEU A 18 12.32 -4.93 23.59
N GLN A 19 11.80 -4.18 24.56
CA GLN A 19 10.91 -3.05 24.27
C GLN A 19 11.60 -2.02 23.39
N LYS A 20 12.83 -1.63 23.77
CA LYS A 20 13.64 -0.70 22.98
C LYS A 20 13.85 -1.20 21.55
N TRP A 21 14.18 -2.48 21.38
CA TRP A 21 14.32 -3.10 20.06
C TRP A 21 13.02 -3.06 19.26
N SER A 22 11.89 -3.40 19.87
CA SER A 22 10.57 -3.33 19.22
C SER A 22 10.22 -1.91 18.78
N ASP A 23 10.57 -0.90 19.58
CA ASP A 23 10.35 0.52 19.25
C ASP A 23 11.24 1.00 18.08
N GLU A 24 12.47 0.46 17.97
CA GLU A 24 13.43 0.79 16.92
C GLU A 24 13.22 -0.01 15.63
N LEU A 25 12.51 -1.14 15.69
CA LEU A 25 12.34 -2.08 14.58
C LEU A 25 11.81 -1.45 13.28
N PRO A 26 10.74 -0.62 13.30
CA PRO A 26 10.24 0.04 12.09
C PRO A 26 11.29 0.96 11.46
N TYR A 27 12.07 1.65 12.30
CA TYR A 27 13.15 2.52 11.86
C TYR A 27 14.30 1.71 11.23
N GLN A 28 14.70 0.60 11.84
CA GLN A 28 15.76 -0.26 11.32
C GLN A 28 15.43 -0.84 9.94
N ILE A 29 14.20 -1.30 9.71
CA ILE A 29 13.83 -1.82 8.38
C ILE A 29 13.73 -0.69 7.35
N LEU A 30 13.21 0.47 7.73
CA LEU A 30 13.15 1.62 6.84
C LEU A 30 14.56 2.12 6.47
N LEU A 31 15.47 2.16 7.45
CA LEU A 31 16.87 2.52 7.26
C LEU A 31 17.54 1.52 6.30
N LEU A 32 17.32 0.22 6.50
CA LEU A 32 17.80 -0.84 5.61
C LEU A 32 17.44 -0.53 4.16
N GLU A 33 16.16 -0.30 3.91
CA GLU A 33 15.65 -0.12 2.57
C GLU A 33 16.07 1.17 1.92
N ARG A 34 15.90 2.29 2.61
CA ARG A 34 15.96 3.59 1.95
C ARG A 34 17.39 4.12 1.83
N LEU A 35 18.32 3.60 2.63
CA LEU A 35 19.66 4.18 2.74
C LEU A 35 20.80 3.16 2.65
N LEU A 36 20.54 1.89 3.00
CA LEU A 36 21.61 0.90 3.15
C LEU A 36 21.62 -0.16 2.05
N LEU A 37 20.49 -0.40 1.37
CA LEU A 37 20.40 -1.31 0.23
C LEU A 37 20.28 -0.56 -1.11
N PRO A 38 20.64 -1.23 -2.22
CA PRO A 38 20.40 -0.71 -3.57
C PRO A 38 18.91 -0.46 -3.84
N GLU A 39 18.62 0.49 -4.74
CA GLU A 39 17.24 0.80 -5.14
C GLU A 39 16.50 -0.39 -5.77
N ASP A 40 17.22 -1.33 -6.39
CA ASP A 40 16.67 -2.53 -7.03
C ASP A 40 16.62 -3.76 -6.10
N PHE A 41 16.84 -3.58 -4.78
CA PHE A 41 16.73 -4.67 -3.83
C PHE A 41 15.28 -5.18 -3.73
N PRO A 42 15.03 -6.51 -3.87
CA PRO A 42 13.69 -7.06 -3.77
C PRO A 42 13.23 -7.11 -2.31
N PHE A 43 12.32 -6.21 -1.90
CA PHE A 43 11.73 -6.20 -0.55
C PHE A 43 10.52 -7.16 -0.42
N ASP A 44 10.69 -8.42 -0.85
CA ASP A 44 9.59 -9.40 -0.98
C ASP A 44 9.18 -10.12 0.33
N TYR A 45 9.98 -9.96 1.39
CA TYR A 45 9.88 -10.74 2.63
C TYR A 45 9.87 -12.25 2.39
N GLY A 46 10.62 -12.70 1.38
CA GLY A 46 10.63 -14.06 0.88
C GLY A 46 12.04 -14.54 0.52
N PRO A 47 12.16 -15.64 -0.26
CA PRO A 47 13.47 -16.20 -0.59
C PRO A 47 14.37 -15.26 -1.38
N LEU A 48 13.81 -14.44 -2.27
CA LEU A 48 14.59 -13.56 -3.15
C LEU A 48 15.25 -12.44 -2.35
N SER A 49 14.54 -11.81 -1.41
CA SER A 49 15.14 -10.81 -0.52
C SER A 49 16.25 -11.39 0.33
N LEU A 50 16.09 -12.63 0.82
CA LEU A 50 17.11 -13.27 1.66
C LEU A 50 18.38 -13.60 0.88
N GLU A 51 18.26 -14.06 -0.36
CA GLU A 51 19.41 -14.29 -1.24
C GLU A 51 20.15 -12.97 -1.55
N ALA A 52 19.39 -11.94 -1.95
CA ALA A 52 19.95 -10.62 -2.23
C ALA A 52 20.61 -9.99 -0.99
N LEU A 53 20.02 -10.13 0.19
CA LEU A 53 20.53 -9.56 1.44
C LEU A 53 21.86 -10.21 1.84
N GLU A 54 21.94 -11.54 1.76
CA GLU A 54 23.18 -12.25 2.08
C GLU A 54 24.30 -11.88 1.10
N ALA A 55 23.98 -11.79 -0.20
CA ALA A 55 24.93 -11.37 -1.22
C ALA A 55 25.45 -9.95 -0.95
N HIS A 56 24.57 -9.00 -0.64
CA HIS A 56 24.94 -7.61 -0.34
C HIS A 56 25.83 -7.50 0.91
N LEU A 57 25.48 -8.20 1.99
CA LEU A 57 26.29 -8.24 3.21
C LEU A 57 27.69 -8.82 2.95
N LEU A 58 27.79 -9.87 2.12
CA LEU A 58 29.06 -10.49 1.74
C LEU A 58 29.94 -9.59 0.87
N GLU A 59 29.34 -8.74 0.04
CA GLU A 59 30.03 -7.75 -0.77
C GLU A 59 30.57 -6.60 0.08
N GLN A 60 29.77 -6.07 1.01
CA GLN A 60 30.18 -4.96 1.87
C GLN A 60 31.21 -5.36 2.94
N ASP A 61 31.15 -6.58 3.47
CA ASP A 61 32.20 -7.09 4.37
C ASP A 61 33.61 -7.08 3.70
N ASN A 62 33.66 -7.23 2.37
CA ASN A 62 34.92 -7.18 1.62
C ASN A 62 35.43 -5.76 1.34
N SER A 63 34.56 -4.74 1.38
CA SER A 63 34.90 -3.38 0.97
C SER A 63 35.72 -2.63 2.04
N GLY A 64 35.74 -3.14 3.29
CA GLY A 64 36.47 -2.53 4.40
C GLY A 64 35.85 -1.21 4.87
N GLU A 65 34.52 -1.07 4.71
CA GLU A 65 33.74 0.11 5.06
C GLU A 65 33.93 0.60 6.51
N GLU A 66 33.68 1.89 6.70
CA GLU A 66 33.74 2.55 8.02
C GLU A 66 32.84 1.82 9.03
N ASN A 67 33.40 1.48 10.19
CA ASN A 67 32.82 0.58 11.19
C ASN A 67 31.39 0.96 11.65
N GLU A 68 31.02 2.24 11.58
CA GLU A 68 29.69 2.73 11.99
C GLU A 68 28.60 2.36 10.97
N LYS A 69 28.80 2.62 9.68
CA LYS A 69 27.83 2.25 8.62
C LYS A 69 27.64 0.75 8.52
N TRP A 70 28.73 0.00 8.67
CA TRP A 70 28.68 -1.45 8.72
C TRP A 70 27.83 -1.96 9.90
N ALA A 71 27.99 -1.36 11.09
CA ALA A 71 27.18 -1.73 12.25
C ALA A 71 25.69 -1.41 12.04
N GLU A 72 25.37 -0.26 11.43
CA GLU A 72 24.00 0.09 11.05
C GLU A 72 23.41 -0.92 10.06
N LEU A 73 24.16 -1.29 9.01
CA LEU A 73 23.76 -2.32 8.03
C LEU A 73 23.46 -3.66 8.69
N VAL A 74 24.33 -4.15 9.57
CA VAL A 74 24.12 -5.43 10.25
C VAL A 74 22.91 -5.39 11.18
N GLU A 75 22.70 -4.27 11.88
CA GLU A 75 21.56 -4.10 12.80
C GLU A 75 20.23 -4.01 12.05
N SER A 76 20.20 -3.23 10.98
CA SER A 76 19.08 -3.11 10.05
C SER A 76 18.75 -4.45 9.35
N ALA A 77 19.78 -5.18 8.88
CA ALA A 77 19.62 -6.51 8.30
C ALA A 77 19.11 -7.54 9.33
N THR A 78 19.50 -7.42 10.60
CA THR A 78 19.00 -8.27 11.70
C THR A 78 17.50 -8.10 11.88
N ALA A 79 17.00 -6.85 11.87
CA ALA A 79 15.57 -6.57 11.97
C ALA A 79 14.79 -7.20 10.81
N TYR A 80 15.23 -6.93 9.57
CA TYR A 80 14.56 -7.48 8.39
C TYR A 80 14.58 -9.00 8.33
N LEU A 81 15.75 -9.62 8.52
CA LEU A 81 15.89 -11.09 8.53
C LEU A 81 15.00 -11.72 9.60
N GLY A 82 14.96 -11.17 10.81
CA GLY A 82 14.09 -11.66 11.86
C GLY A 82 12.60 -11.57 11.49
N GLU A 83 12.18 -10.46 10.87
CA GLU A 83 10.80 -10.30 10.39
C GLU A 83 10.41 -11.29 9.31
N VAL A 84 11.30 -11.58 8.36
CA VAL A 84 11.08 -12.62 7.35
C VAL A 84 10.92 -13.99 8.01
N LEU A 85 11.78 -14.33 8.98
CA LEU A 85 11.72 -15.62 9.67
C LEU A 85 10.47 -15.74 10.56
N LEU A 86 10.07 -14.68 11.28
CA LEU A 86 8.81 -14.63 12.03
C LEU A 86 7.59 -14.70 11.11
N GLY A 87 7.66 -14.11 9.91
CA GLY A 87 6.62 -14.24 8.89
C GLY A 87 6.39 -15.69 8.44
N VAL A 88 7.41 -16.55 8.53
CA VAL A 88 7.30 -17.98 8.23
C VAL A 88 6.88 -18.80 9.44
N ALA A 89 7.55 -18.61 10.58
CA ALA A 89 7.43 -19.50 11.74
C ALA A 89 6.47 -19.01 12.83
N GLY A 90 5.89 -17.81 12.69
CA GLY A 90 5.13 -17.16 13.76
C GLY A 90 5.98 -16.90 14.99
N GLY A 91 5.33 -16.82 16.16
CA GLY A 91 5.97 -16.53 17.42
C GLY A 91 6.27 -15.04 17.59
N ALA A 92 7.33 -14.70 18.31
CA ALA A 92 7.60 -13.33 18.73
C ALA A 92 9.08 -12.99 18.74
N TRP A 93 9.39 -11.70 18.77
CA TRP A 93 10.72 -11.26 19.18
C TRP A 93 10.97 -11.57 20.65
N GLY A 94 12.20 -11.92 20.95
CA GLY A 94 12.70 -12.15 22.30
C GLY A 94 14.09 -11.55 22.47
N TRP A 95 14.61 -11.62 23.70
CA TRP A 95 15.95 -11.14 24.00
C TRP A 95 16.81 -12.24 24.61
N ASN A 96 17.93 -12.55 23.96
CA ASN A 96 18.94 -13.44 24.50
C ASN A 96 19.96 -12.64 25.30
N THR A 97 20.11 -12.95 26.59
CA THR A 97 20.99 -12.25 27.53
C THR A 97 22.46 -12.62 27.41
N ARG A 98 22.80 -13.59 26.56
CA ARG A 98 24.20 -13.96 26.32
C ARG A 98 24.92 -12.77 25.66
N PRO A 99 25.96 -12.19 26.31
CA PRO A 99 26.67 -11.07 25.73
C PRO A 99 27.33 -11.43 24.40
N VAL A 100 27.27 -10.51 23.43
CA VAL A 100 27.93 -10.58 22.13
C VAL A 100 28.65 -9.26 21.91
N ASP A 101 29.96 -9.30 21.67
CA ASP A 101 30.80 -8.13 21.38
C ASP A 101 30.64 -6.94 22.35
N GLY A 102 30.44 -7.24 23.63
CA GLY A 102 30.27 -6.24 24.68
C GLY A 102 28.84 -5.67 24.84
N ARG A 103 27.88 -6.09 24.01
CA ARG A 103 26.45 -5.77 24.17
C ARG A 103 25.83 -6.65 25.28
N PRO A 104 24.82 -6.16 26.04
CA PRO A 104 24.17 -6.90 27.13
C PRO A 104 23.22 -8.02 26.65
N GLY A 105 23.39 -8.50 25.41
CA GLY A 105 22.54 -9.50 24.77
C GLY A 105 22.31 -9.19 23.30
N GLN A 106 21.33 -9.86 22.72
CA GLN A 106 20.89 -9.66 21.34
C GLN A 106 19.41 -10.00 21.13
N PRO A 107 18.73 -9.36 20.17
CA PRO A 107 17.41 -9.78 19.74
C PRO A 107 17.49 -11.18 19.10
N VAL A 108 16.46 -11.98 19.37
CA VAL A 108 16.25 -13.31 18.80
C VAL A 108 14.81 -13.44 18.37
N ILE A 109 14.53 -14.27 17.38
CA ILE A 109 13.16 -14.67 17.05
C ILE A 109 12.87 -15.98 17.78
N CYS A 110 11.76 -16.02 18.49
CA CYS A 110 11.23 -17.20 19.17
C CYS A 110 10.08 -17.72 18.30
N PRO A 111 10.26 -18.81 17.51
CA PRO A 111 9.20 -19.37 16.68
C PRO A 111 7.94 -19.72 17.50
N ASP A 112 6.81 -19.90 16.81
CA ASP A 112 5.56 -20.32 17.44
C ASP A 112 5.82 -21.49 18.42
N PRO A 113 5.41 -21.39 19.69
CA PRO A 113 5.68 -22.42 20.69
C PRO A 113 5.23 -23.83 20.28
N GLU A 114 4.20 -23.97 19.45
CA GLU A 114 3.72 -25.27 18.94
C GLU A 114 4.67 -25.94 17.95
N LEU A 115 5.67 -25.23 17.44
CA LEU A 115 6.74 -25.77 16.60
C LEU A 115 7.87 -26.42 17.42
N GLU A 116 7.93 -26.15 18.74
CA GLU A 116 8.97 -26.66 19.66
C GLU A 116 10.42 -26.39 19.19
N LEU A 117 10.62 -25.28 18.46
CA LEU A 117 11.93 -24.87 17.94
C LEU A 117 12.70 -24.03 18.96
N SER A 118 14.03 -24.12 18.91
CA SER A 118 14.90 -23.19 19.64
C SER A 118 14.85 -21.80 19.01
N PRO A 119 15.03 -20.71 19.80
CA PRO A 119 15.14 -19.36 19.26
C PRO A 119 16.27 -19.26 18.23
N VAL A 120 16.02 -18.51 17.16
CA VAL A 120 17.01 -18.21 16.12
C VAL A 120 17.53 -16.79 16.38
N ALA A 121 18.85 -16.61 16.35
CA ALA A 121 19.49 -15.31 16.55
C ALA A 121 19.94 -14.75 15.19
N PRO A 122 19.20 -13.79 14.59
CA PRO A 122 19.53 -13.32 13.24
C PRO A 122 20.95 -12.73 13.14
N MET A 123 21.43 -12.03 14.17
CA MET A 123 22.83 -11.54 14.21
C MET A 123 23.87 -12.67 14.15
N LEU A 124 23.62 -13.81 14.82
CA LEU A 124 24.53 -14.95 14.76
C LEU A 124 24.46 -15.66 13.41
N LEU A 125 23.28 -15.68 12.78
CA LEU A 125 23.11 -16.22 11.44
C LEU A 125 23.86 -15.36 10.40
N ILE A 126 23.75 -14.03 10.49
CA ILE A 126 24.53 -13.08 9.68
C ILE A 126 26.03 -13.30 9.91
N SER A 127 26.46 -13.34 11.18
CA SER A 127 27.87 -13.58 11.54
C SER A 127 28.41 -14.90 10.99
N TYR A 128 27.58 -15.95 11.00
CA TYR A 128 27.92 -17.25 10.40
C TYR A 128 28.04 -17.15 8.88
N ALA A 129 27.06 -16.54 8.21
CA ALA A 129 27.04 -16.36 6.77
C ALA A 129 28.28 -15.61 6.27
N LEU A 130 28.64 -14.52 6.94
CA LEU A 130 29.83 -13.71 6.63
C LEU A 130 31.14 -14.49 6.85
N ARG A 131 31.25 -15.21 7.98
CA ARG A 131 32.45 -15.96 8.31
C ARG A 131 32.69 -17.15 7.37
N VAL A 132 31.63 -17.86 7.01
CA VAL A 132 31.70 -19.08 6.18
C VAL A 132 31.57 -18.75 4.70
N ARG A 133 31.03 -17.58 4.37
CA ARG A 133 30.75 -17.11 3.01
C ARG A 133 29.84 -18.08 2.25
N THR A 134 28.74 -18.45 2.88
CA THR A 134 27.75 -19.42 2.36
C THR A 134 27.08 -18.95 1.08
N GLY A 135 26.56 -17.72 1.08
CA GLY A 135 25.72 -17.18 0.01
C GLY A 135 24.29 -17.74 -0.01
N ASN A 136 23.90 -18.53 0.98
CA ASN A 136 22.60 -19.19 1.07
C ASN A 136 22.14 -19.55 2.51
N ALA A 137 22.85 -19.11 3.56
CA ALA A 137 22.50 -19.44 4.94
C ALA A 137 21.11 -18.93 5.33
N PHE A 138 20.71 -17.75 4.83
CA PHE A 138 19.40 -17.18 5.16
C PHE A 138 18.25 -17.96 4.52
N THR A 139 18.39 -18.32 3.24
CA THR A 139 17.39 -19.10 2.52
C THR A 139 17.30 -20.54 3.04
N GLU A 140 18.42 -21.15 3.43
CA GLU A 140 18.45 -22.46 4.09
C GLU A 140 17.71 -22.44 5.44
N GLU A 141 17.94 -21.41 6.27
CA GLU A 141 17.26 -21.27 7.55
C GLU A 141 15.75 -21.06 7.37
N MET A 142 15.35 -20.21 6.42
CA MET A 142 13.93 -20.03 6.10
C MET A 142 13.29 -21.32 5.59
N ALA A 143 13.99 -22.09 4.74
CA ALA A 143 13.51 -23.38 4.25
C ALA A 143 13.35 -24.40 5.38
N ARG A 144 14.28 -24.42 6.35
CA ARG A 144 14.19 -25.25 7.57
C ARG A 144 12.92 -24.94 8.36
N LEU A 145 12.66 -23.66 8.64
CA LEU A 145 11.46 -23.22 9.36
C LEU A 145 10.18 -23.59 8.60
N ARG A 146 10.14 -23.31 7.29
CA ARG A 146 9.00 -23.63 6.43
C ARG A 146 8.70 -25.13 6.42
N GLN A 147 9.73 -25.97 6.37
CA GLN A 147 9.57 -27.42 6.44
C GLN A 147 8.92 -27.86 7.76
N THR A 148 9.33 -27.29 8.89
CA THR A 148 8.71 -27.59 10.20
C THR A 148 7.25 -27.13 10.25
N VAL A 149 6.95 -25.94 9.74
CA VAL A 149 5.58 -25.41 9.64
C VAL A 149 4.70 -26.32 8.77
N THR A 150 5.17 -26.72 7.59
CA THR A 150 4.45 -27.64 6.71
C THR A 150 4.20 -29.00 7.38
N ALA A 151 5.18 -29.55 8.10
CA ALA A 151 5.01 -30.79 8.83
C ALA A 151 3.93 -30.66 9.93
N ARG A 152 3.86 -29.52 10.61
CA ARG A 152 2.82 -29.24 11.62
C ARG A 152 1.43 -29.09 10.99
N GLN A 153 1.31 -28.37 9.88
CA GLN A 153 0.07 -28.22 9.12
C GLN A 153 -0.47 -29.55 8.60
N GLN A 154 0.42 -30.46 8.18
CA GLN A 154 0.04 -31.81 7.77
C GLN A 154 -0.48 -32.66 8.95
N ALA A 155 0.12 -32.49 10.13
CA ALA A 155 -0.32 -33.17 11.35
C ALA A 155 -1.64 -32.61 11.91
N ILE A 156 -1.88 -31.32 11.76
CA ILE A 156 -3.06 -30.60 12.24
C ILE A 156 -3.62 -29.73 11.11
N PRO A 157 -4.54 -30.27 10.28
CA PRO A 157 -5.18 -29.50 9.21
C PRO A 157 -5.86 -28.23 9.76
N GLY A 158 -5.58 -27.09 9.14
CA GLY A 158 -6.10 -25.79 9.55
C GLY A 158 -5.27 -25.05 10.60
N TRP A 159 -4.25 -25.68 11.19
CA TRP A 159 -3.28 -24.98 12.04
C TRP A 159 -2.45 -24.00 11.21
N GLN A 160 -2.13 -22.84 11.77
CA GLN A 160 -1.23 -21.84 11.21
C GLN A 160 -0.33 -21.30 12.32
N PRO A 161 0.94 -21.00 12.04
CA PRO A 161 1.77 -20.31 13.01
C PRO A 161 1.19 -18.93 13.31
N VAL A 162 1.15 -18.57 14.60
CA VAL A 162 0.64 -17.27 15.05
C VAL A 162 1.81 -16.38 15.41
N LYS A 163 1.99 -15.30 14.66
CA LYS A 163 2.96 -14.25 14.97
C LYS A 163 2.35 -13.26 15.97
N GLU A 164 3.09 -12.93 17.03
CA GLU A 164 2.80 -11.77 17.86
C GLU A 164 3.00 -10.50 17.03
N TYR A 165 1.98 -9.65 17.04
CA TYR A 165 1.95 -8.43 16.25
C TYR A 165 3.13 -7.52 16.58
N THR A 166 3.93 -7.19 15.57
CA THR A 166 5.04 -6.25 15.64
C THR A 166 4.52 -4.86 15.27
N PRO A 167 4.45 -3.91 16.22
CA PRO A 167 3.92 -2.57 15.96
C PRO A 167 4.60 -1.88 14.78
N LEU A 168 3.80 -1.33 13.86
CA LEU A 168 4.24 -0.55 12.68
C LEU A 168 5.06 -1.34 11.65
N VAL A 169 5.17 -2.66 11.82
CA VAL A 169 5.84 -3.60 10.90
C VAL A 169 4.91 -4.71 10.41
N ASP A 170 3.90 -5.06 11.21
CA ASP A 170 2.85 -5.93 10.75
C ASP A 170 1.64 -5.12 10.27
N PRO A 171 0.92 -5.65 9.26
CA PRO A 171 -0.36 -5.11 8.88
C PRO A 171 -1.30 -5.03 10.10
N ARG A 172 -1.92 -3.86 10.30
CA ARG A 172 -3.03 -3.64 11.21
C ARG A 172 -4.34 -4.13 10.61
N VAL A 173 -5.28 -4.45 11.48
CA VAL A 173 -6.67 -4.64 11.06
C VAL A 173 -7.24 -3.27 10.66
N ALA A 174 -7.79 -3.17 9.45
CA ALA A 174 -8.51 -1.98 9.01
C ALA A 174 -9.63 -1.66 10.01
N ARG A 175 -9.70 -0.40 10.44
CA ARG A 175 -10.75 0.04 11.36
C ARG A 175 -12.10 0.04 10.64
N PRO A 176 -13.21 -0.25 11.35
CA PRO A 176 -14.54 -0.06 10.80
C PRO A 176 -14.73 1.37 10.31
N GLU A 177 -15.54 1.53 9.27
CA GLU A 177 -15.84 2.86 8.74
C GLU A 177 -16.73 3.63 9.72
N GLU A 178 -16.27 4.82 10.11
CA GLU A 178 -16.97 5.70 11.04
C GLU A 178 -17.89 6.67 10.27
N PRO A 179 -19.19 6.78 10.62
CA PRO A 179 -20.13 7.65 9.90
C PRO A 179 -19.69 9.12 9.84
N VAL A 180 -18.98 9.59 10.87
CA VAL A 180 -18.41 10.95 10.91
C VAL A 180 -17.37 11.13 9.82
N LEU A 181 -16.49 10.14 9.62
CA LEU A 181 -15.49 10.16 8.57
C LEU A 181 -16.15 10.10 7.19
N SER A 182 -17.11 9.20 6.98
CA SER A 182 -17.82 9.09 5.70
C SER A 182 -18.51 10.40 5.32
N ALA A 183 -19.20 11.04 6.28
CA ALA A 183 -19.83 12.33 6.05
C ALA A 183 -18.81 13.44 5.73
N TRP A 184 -17.69 13.46 6.46
CA TRP A 184 -16.60 14.40 6.23
C TRP A 184 -16.01 14.22 4.81
N LEU A 185 -15.66 13.00 4.42
CA LEU A 185 -15.12 12.69 3.09
C LEU A 185 -16.11 13.07 1.97
N ALA A 186 -17.39 12.72 2.13
CA ALA A 186 -18.42 13.02 1.13
C ALA A 186 -18.61 14.53 0.92
N GLU A 187 -18.64 15.32 2.01
CA GLU A 187 -18.75 16.77 1.93
C GLU A 187 -17.57 17.41 1.18
N ARG A 188 -16.33 16.96 1.45
CA ARG A 188 -15.13 17.53 0.82
C ARG A 188 -14.99 17.10 -0.63
N SER A 189 -15.31 15.85 -0.95
CA SER A 189 -15.38 15.36 -2.33
C SER A 189 -16.37 16.19 -3.16
N ALA A 190 -17.59 16.43 -2.65
CA ALA A 190 -18.59 17.25 -3.33
C ALA A 190 -18.19 18.73 -3.46
N GLY A 191 -17.46 19.27 -2.47
CA GLY A 191 -17.00 20.66 -2.44
C GLY A 191 -15.70 20.93 -3.22
N LEU A 192 -15.02 19.90 -3.72
CA LEU A 192 -13.65 19.99 -4.23
C LEU A 192 -13.47 21.06 -5.31
N SER A 193 -14.33 21.05 -6.32
CA SER A 193 -14.21 21.97 -7.46
C SER A 193 -14.25 23.45 -7.04
N ALA A 194 -15.12 23.76 -6.07
CA ALA A 194 -15.21 25.11 -5.51
C ALA A 194 -14.00 25.45 -4.64
N TRP A 195 -13.54 24.51 -3.80
CA TRP A 195 -12.36 24.70 -2.96
C TRP A 195 -11.09 24.91 -3.77
N VAL A 196 -10.84 24.11 -4.81
CA VAL A 196 -9.64 24.26 -5.67
C VAL A 196 -9.64 25.61 -6.37
N LYS A 197 -10.80 26.06 -6.85
CA LYS A 197 -10.92 27.36 -7.50
C LYS A 197 -10.54 28.51 -6.56
N ASP A 198 -10.96 28.44 -5.30
CA ASP A 198 -10.61 29.42 -4.25
C ASP A 198 -9.14 29.32 -3.83
N ALA A 199 -8.66 28.10 -3.55
CA ALA A 199 -7.32 27.86 -3.03
C ALA A 199 -6.19 28.15 -4.03
N PHE A 200 -6.42 27.89 -5.33
CA PHE A 200 -5.38 27.99 -6.36
C PHE A 200 -5.66 29.08 -7.42
N ASP A 201 -6.57 30.02 -7.15
CA ASP A 201 -6.95 31.11 -8.06
C ASP A 201 -7.30 30.63 -9.50
N GLY A 202 -7.89 29.44 -9.60
CA GLY A 202 -8.23 28.78 -10.87
C GLY A 202 -7.03 28.45 -11.78
N ALA A 203 -5.79 28.54 -11.29
CA ALA A 203 -4.58 28.57 -12.12
C ALA A 203 -4.06 27.19 -12.60
N TRP A 204 -4.65 26.05 -12.23
CA TRP A 204 -4.14 24.74 -12.66
C TRP A 204 -5.17 23.60 -12.62
N ARG A 205 -4.92 22.55 -13.42
CA ARG A 205 -5.68 21.29 -13.40
C ARG A 205 -5.22 20.45 -12.22
N TRP A 206 -6.01 20.44 -11.15
CA TRP A 206 -5.83 19.53 -10.02
C TRP A 206 -5.94 18.08 -10.54
N ASN A 207 -4.95 17.25 -10.22
CA ASN A 207 -4.92 15.86 -10.69
C ASN A 207 -4.35 14.90 -9.63
N TYR A 208 -4.29 15.32 -8.37
CA TYR A 208 -3.69 14.58 -7.24
C TYR A 208 -2.25 14.09 -7.45
N HIS A 209 -1.55 14.59 -8.46
CA HIS A 209 -0.16 14.23 -8.69
C HIS A 209 0.72 14.77 -7.54
N PRO A 210 1.72 14.03 -7.03
CA PRO A 210 2.57 14.46 -5.91
C PRO A 210 3.22 15.83 -6.08
N GLY A 211 3.47 16.25 -7.33
CA GLY A 211 3.99 17.57 -7.66
C GLY A 211 3.05 18.75 -7.33
N THR A 212 1.76 18.51 -7.04
CA THR A 212 0.84 19.57 -6.60
C THR A 212 1.03 19.94 -5.13
N LEU A 213 1.74 19.11 -4.35
CA LEU A 213 1.96 19.38 -2.92
C LEU A 213 2.85 20.59 -2.66
N ASP A 214 3.82 20.87 -3.54
CA ASP A 214 4.65 22.09 -3.44
C ASP A 214 3.78 23.36 -3.56
N TRP A 215 2.71 23.29 -4.35
CA TRP A 215 1.75 24.38 -4.50
C TRP A 215 0.84 24.52 -3.29
N LEU A 216 0.34 23.40 -2.76
CA LEU A 216 -0.45 23.42 -1.53
C LEU A 216 0.35 24.05 -0.39
N GLU A 217 1.61 23.66 -0.26
CA GLU A 217 2.54 24.24 0.71
C GLU A 217 2.69 25.76 0.53
N ALA A 218 2.87 26.24 -0.71
CA ALA A 218 2.97 27.66 -1.00
C ALA A 218 1.69 28.43 -0.62
N VAL A 219 0.50 27.89 -0.92
CA VAL A 219 -0.78 28.52 -0.59
C VAL A 219 -1.00 28.59 0.92
N VAL A 220 -0.69 27.52 1.66
CA VAL A 220 -0.80 27.50 3.13
C VAL A 220 0.12 28.56 3.76
N LYS A 221 1.38 28.62 3.33
CA LYS A 221 2.36 29.61 3.81
C LYS A 221 2.02 31.05 3.41
N GLN A 222 1.25 31.25 2.34
CA GLN A 222 0.75 32.57 1.96
C GLN A 222 -0.43 33.01 2.82
N ARG A 223 -1.26 32.07 3.28
CA ARG A 223 -2.50 32.34 4.02
C ARG A 223 -2.29 32.49 5.52
N PHE A 224 -1.31 31.78 6.09
CA PHE A 224 -1.02 31.78 7.52
C PHE A 224 0.45 32.11 7.77
N ALA A 225 0.72 33.03 8.70
CA ALA A 225 2.08 33.41 9.07
C ALA A 225 2.65 32.50 10.18
N THR A 226 1.78 31.96 11.06
CA THR A 226 2.18 31.18 12.24
C THR A 226 1.29 29.96 12.46
N ALA A 227 1.79 28.98 13.21
CA ALA A 227 1.02 27.79 13.59
C ALA A 227 -0.20 28.16 14.44
N THR A 228 -0.11 29.19 15.30
CA THR A 228 -1.25 29.70 16.09
C THR A 228 -2.39 30.21 15.21
N GLU A 229 -2.08 30.97 14.15
CA GLU A 229 -3.09 31.46 13.19
C GLU A 229 -3.77 30.30 12.47
N PHE A 230 -3.00 29.27 12.10
CA PHE A 230 -3.53 28.05 11.49
C PHE A 230 -4.43 27.26 12.44
N ASP A 231 -4.00 27.06 13.69
CA ASP A 231 -4.76 26.34 14.72
C ASP A 231 -6.11 27.02 15.01
N ALA A 232 -6.15 28.36 14.98
CA ALA A 232 -7.39 29.13 15.12
C ALA A 232 -8.35 28.94 13.92
N ALA A 233 -7.82 28.65 12.74
CA ALA A 233 -8.57 28.42 11.51
C ALA A 233 -8.79 26.93 11.18
N ARG A 234 -8.46 26.01 12.10
CA ARG A 234 -8.44 24.55 11.84
C ARG A 234 -9.74 24.00 11.25
N ASP A 235 -10.89 24.53 11.66
CA ASP A 235 -12.21 24.06 11.23
C ASP A 235 -12.75 24.85 10.01
N GLU A 236 -12.00 25.83 9.51
CA GLU A 236 -12.39 26.61 8.34
C GLU A 236 -12.36 25.76 7.05
N PRO A 237 -13.22 26.07 6.06
CA PRO A 237 -13.30 25.30 4.82
C PRO A 237 -11.98 25.16 4.08
N PHE A 238 -11.10 26.17 4.14
CA PHE A 238 -9.79 26.11 3.50
C PHE A 238 -8.91 25.02 4.12
N VAL A 239 -8.73 25.04 5.44
CA VAL A 239 -7.86 24.08 6.15
C VAL A 239 -8.40 22.67 6.01
N GLN A 240 -9.72 22.50 6.17
CA GLN A 240 -10.37 21.21 6.02
C GLN A 240 -10.22 20.62 4.61
N GLY A 241 -10.35 21.46 3.57
CA GLY A 241 -10.09 21.03 2.19
C GLY A 241 -8.61 20.74 1.92
N ALA A 242 -7.67 21.49 2.52
CA ALA A 242 -6.24 21.23 2.42
C ALA A 242 -5.86 19.88 3.06
N CYS A 243 -6.42 19.58 4.24
CA CYS A 243 -6.24 18.29 4.92
C CYS A 243 -6.73 17.14 4.04
N TRP A 244 -7.94 17.28 3.49
CA TRP A 244 -8.53 16.29 2.59
C TRP A 244 -7.69 16.12 1.33
N TYR A 245 -7.24 17.20 0.71
CA TYR A 245 -6.47 17.14 -0.52
C TYR A 245 -5.11 16.43 -0.31
N LEU A 246 -4.38 16.76 0.75
CA LEU A 246 -3.13 16.07 1.10
C LEU A 246 -3.36 14.58 1.32
N GLY A 247 -4.39 14.22 2.09
CA GLY A 247 -4.73 12.82 2.32
C GLY A 247 -5.17 12.08 1.04
N GLU A 248 -5.89 12.72 0.12
CA GLU A 248 -6.23 12.13 -1.19
C GLU A 248 -5.01 11.95 -2.08
N VAL A 249 -4.03 12.87 -2.06
CA VAL A 249 -2.75 12.67 -2.76
C VAL A 249 -2.04 11.44 -2.19
N ILE A 250 -1.97 11.29 -0.87
CA ILE A 250 -1.35 10.11 -0.24
C ILE A 250 -2.14 8.84 -0.59
N ARG A 251 -3.46 8.82 -0.41
CA ARG A 251 -4.34 7.68 -0.73
C ARG A 251 -4.15 7.22 -2.16
N ARG A 252 -4.28 8.12 -3.13
CA ARG A 252 -4.28 7.77 -4.56
C ARG A 252 -2.89 7.43 -5.09
N ASN A 253 -1.83 7.98 -4.50
CA ASN A 253 -0.46 7.69 -4.94
C ASN A 253 0.19 6.52 -4.23
N LYS A 254 -0.27 6.22 -3.02
CA LYS A 254 0.38 5.23 -2.16
C LYS A 254 -0.57 4.12 -1.71
N GLY A 255 -1.86 4.15 -2.01
CA GLY A 255 -2.79 3.14 -1.48
C GLY A 255 -2.83 3.17 0.05
N ALA A 256 -2.94 4.38 0.61
CA ALA A 256 -3.29 4.58 2.01
C ALA A 256 -4.81 4.64 2.15
N VAL A 257 -5.34 4.38 3.34
CA VAL A 257 -6.77 4.45 3.64
C VAL A 257 -7.03 5.56 4.66
N TRP A 258 -8.16 6.24 4.50
CA TRP A 258 -8.65 7.17 5.51
C TRP A 258 -9.14 6.41 6.74
N GLN A 259 -8.80 6.93 7.92
CA GLN A 259 -9.21 6.40 9.20
C GLN A 259 -9.61 7.52 10.16
N TYR A 260 -10.38 7.14 11.18
CA TYR A 260 -10.85 8.03 12.23
C TYR A 260 -10.99 7.23 13.52
N ILE A 261 -10.61 7.83 14.64
CA ILE A 261 -10.76 7.22 15.97
C ILE A 261 -11.76 8.09 16.73
N PRO A 262 -12.98 7.59 17.03
CA PRO A 262 -13.94 8.35 17.82
C PRO A 262 -13.47 8.50 19.27
N PHE A 263 -13.92 9.55 19.94
CA PHE A 263 -13.71 9.67 21.38
C PHE A 263 -14.43 8.56 22.14
N ASP A 264 -13.69 7.89 23.01
CA ASP A 264 -14.18 6.89 23.94
C ASP A 264 -14.00 7.40 25.38
N PRO A 265 -15.09 7.66 26.13
CA PRO A 265 -14.99 8.15 27.50
C PRO A 265 -14.33 7.14 28.46
N ASP A 266 -14.28 5.87 28.10
CA ASP A 266 -13.68 4.80 28.89
C ASP A 266 -12.21 4.53 28.51
N ALA A 267 -11.67 5.21 27.49
CA ALA A 267 -10.28 5.06 27.08
C ALA A 267 -9.32 5.62 28.14
N GLU A 268 -8.23 4.87 28.39
CA GLU A 268 -7.16 5.33 29.27
C GLU A 268 -6.47 6.60 28.71
N PRO A 269 -5.98 7.51 29.56
CA PRO A 269 -5.21 8.67 29.12
C PRO A 269 -4.09 8.30 28.14
N GLY A 270 -4.08 8.94 26.96
CA GLY A 270 -3.11 8.70 25.89
C GLY A 270 -3.40 7.49 24.98
N ALA A 271 -4.35 6.62 25.33
CA ALA A 271 -4.78 5.53 24.45
C ALA A 271 -5.59 6.05 23.25
N PRO A 272 -5.65 5.32 22.12
CA PRO A 272 -6.60 5.62 21.04
C PRO A 272 -8.03 5.78 21.59
N GLY A 273 -8.69 6.88 21.24
CA GLY A 273 -10.03 7.22 21.76
C GLY A 273 -9.99 8.18 22.96
N SER A 274 -8.83 8.39 23.58
CA SER A 274 -8.64 9.41 24.61
C SER A 274 -8.41 10.79 24.00
N ARG A 275 -8.89 11.86 24.66
CA ARG A 275 -8.62 13.25 24.23
C ARG A 275 -7.15 13.67 24.32
N GLU A 276 -6.35 12.93 25.07
CA GLU A 276 -4.90 13.17 25.16
C GLU A 276 -4.14 12.56 23.97
N ASN A 277 -4.80 11.71 23.18
CA ASN A 277 -4.22 11.09 22.01
C ASN A 277 -4.47 11.96 20.76
N VAL A 278 -3.39 12.34 20.07
CA VAL A 278 -3.43 13.22 18.90
C VAL A 278 -4.24 12.67 17.71
N TRP A 279 -4.48 11.36 17.65
CA TRP A 279 -5.22 10.69 16.59
C TRP A 279 -6.73 10.63 16.85
N THR A 280 -7.18 10.99 18.06
CA THR A 280 -8.58 10.95 18.46
C THR A 280 -9.35 12.14 17.89
N GLU A 281 -10.52 11.86 17.30
CA GLU A 281 -11.42 12.85 16.69
C GLU A 281 -10.80 13.68 15.54
N VAL A 282 -9.76 13.14 14.89
CA VAL A 282 -9.11 13.77 13.73
C VAL A 282 -9.02 12.75 12.59
N PRO A 283 -9.45 13.08 11.35
CA PRO A 283 -9.20 12.24 10.18
C PRO A 283 -7.70 12.11 9.87
N PHE A 284 -7.24 10.89 9.61
CA PHE A 284 -5.84 10.61 9.23
C PHE A 284 -5.77 9.55 8.14
N VAL A 285 -4.62 9.43 7.49
CA VAL A 285 -4.36 8.39 6.49
C VAL A 285 -3.34 7.38 7.03
N ASP A 286 -3.55 6.10 6.70
CA ASP A 286 -2.76 4.98 7.22
C ASP A 286 -2.68 3.85 6.17
N GLN A 287 -1.70 2.95 6.27
CA GLN A 287 -1.55 1.76 5.42
C GLN A 287 -1.64 0.48 6.25
N PRO A 288 -2.84 0.13 6.74
CA PRO A 288 -3.00 -0.96 7.69
C PRO A 288 -2.72 -2.33 7.07
N ASP A 289 -2.88 -2.53 5.78
CA ASP A 289 -2.64 -3.81 5.09
C ASP A 289 -1.18 -4.06 4.70
N LYS A 290 -0.32 -3.03 4.79
CA LYS A 290 1.09 -3.12 4.42
C LYS A 290 1.93 -3.41 5.64
N ARG A 291 2.91 -4.32 5.49
CA ARG A 291 3.91 -4.60 6.53
C ARG A 291 4.64 -3.32 6.92
N ILE A 292 5.12 -2.57 5.95
CA ILE A 292 5.69 -1.25 6.23
C ILE A 292 4.82 -0.23 5.53
N GLY A 293 4.26 0.69 6.30
CA GLY A 293 3.36 1.70 5.81
C GLY A 293 3.36 2.92 6.72
N GLY A 294 3.06 4.07 6.12
CA GLY A 294 3.01 5.34 6.83
C GLY A 294 1.66 5.53 7.48
N ALA A 295 1.64 6.27 8.58
CA ALA A 295 0.43 6.88 9.11
C ALA A 295 0.71 8.34 9.40
N VAL A 296 -0.19 9.23 8.98
CA VAL A 296 -0.02 10.66 9.21
C VAL A 296 -1.35 11.37 9.38
N ILE A 297 -1.35 12.41 10.21
CA ILE A 297 -2.46 13.33 10.37
C ILE A 297 -2.23 14.50 9.41
N PRO A 298 -2.97 14.63 8.29
CA PRO A 298 -2.73 15.70 7.32
C PRO A 298 -2.79 17.11 7.93
N LEU A 299 -3.63 17.30 8.94
CA LEU A 299 -3.74 18.57 9.67
C LEU A 299 -2.40 18.95 10.35
N GLU A 300 -1.73 18.00 10.99
CA GLU A 300 -0.44 18.23 11.65
C GLU A 300 0.67 18.49 10.62
N CYS A 301 0.70 17.76 9.50
CA CYS A 301 1.65 18.04 8.40
C CYS A 301 1.55 19.49 7.91
N LEU A 302 0.33 19.99 7.76
CA LEU A 302 0.08 21.38 7.32
C LEU A 302 0.47 22.38 8.40
N ARG A 303 0.21 22.07 9.67
CA ARG A 303 0.59 22.89 10.83
C ARG A 303 2.12 23.03 10.94
N GLU A 304 2.87 21.94 10.74
CA GLU A 304 4.34 21.90 10.84
C GLU A 304 5.07 22.73 9.77
N LEU A 305 4.39 23.12 8.69
CA LEU A 305 4.92 24.04 7.67
C LEU A 305 5.20 25.44 8.23
N LEU A 306 4.56 25.80 9.34
CA LEU A 306 4.49 27.15 9.88
C LEU A 306 5.40 27.30 11.11
N PRO A 307 5.92 28.51 11.39
CA PRO A 307 6.66 28.78 12.61
C PRO A 307 5.74 28.87 13.84
N GLU A 308 6.26 28.45 14.99
CA GLU A 308 5.68 28.75 16.30
C GLU A 308 5.91 30.23 16.65
N GLU A 309 4.95 30.88 17.32
CA GLU A 309 5.00 32.33 17.62
C GLU A 309 6.15 32.76 18.55
N ASP A 310 6.60 31.87 19.45
CA ASP A 310 7.50 32.21 20.57
C ASP A 310 8.85 31.47 20.57
N GLY A 311 9.27 30.89 19.44
CA GLY A 311 10.49 30.08 19.38
C GLY A 311 11.71 30.78 18.80
N ASP A 312 12.68 31.17 19.64
CA ASP A 312 14.10 31.37 19.28
C ASP A 312 14.80 30.02 18.90
N GLY A 313 14.01 29.01 18.51
CA GLY A 313 14.50 27.69 18.18
C GLY A 313 15.19 27.71 16.82
N GLU A 314 16.34 27.04 16.72
CA GLU A 314 16.94 26.72 15.43
C GLU A 314 15.86 26.13 14.51
N PRO A 315 15.82 26.54 13.21
CA PRO A 315 14.87 25.97 12.28
C PRO A 315 15.00 24.45 12.36
N ASN A 316 13.91 23.77 12.73
CA ASN A 316 13.88 22.33 12.84
C ASN A 316 14.41 21.77 11.51
N GLU A 317 15.61 21.20 11.48
CA GLU A 317 16.23 20.61 10.29
C GLU A 317 15.32 19.52 9.66
N ARG A 318 14.27 19.13 10.40
CA ARG A 318 13.20 18.21 10.03
C ARG A 318 11.99 18.81 9.31
N ARG A 319 11.96 20.10 8.91
CA ARG A 319 10.87 20.62 8.06
C ARG A 319 10.98 20.03 6.64
N ARG A 320 10.61 18.76 6.50
CA ARG A 320 10.31 18.16 5.21
C ARG A 320 9.06 18.87 4.68
N GLY A 321 9.11 19.37 3.44
CA GLY A 321 7.90 19.88 2.78
C GLY A 321 6.86 18.77 2.62
N LEU A 322 5.63 19.12 2.24
CA LEU A 322 4.51 18.14 2.19
C LEU A 322 4.83 16.91 1.32
N LYS A 323 5.61 17.09 0.25
CA LYS A 323 6.07 15.98 -0.60
C LYS A 323 6.96 14.98 0.14
N GLY A 324 7.69 15.43 1.16
CA GLY A 324 8.51 14.59 2.01
C GLY A 324 7.70 13.64 2.89
N GLU A 325 6.42 13.91 3.14
CA GLU A 325 5.53 13.00 3.87
C GLU A 325 5.28 11.71 3.10
N LEU A 326 5.24 11.77 1.76
CA LEU A 326 5.06 10.60 0.90
C LEU A 326 6.17 9.55 1.07
N PHE A 327 7.33 9.94 1.62
CA PHE A 327 8.43 9.03 1.93
C PHE A 327 8.03 7.90 2.88
N TRP A 328 7.14 8.19 3.82
CA TRP A 328 6.69 7.23 4.83
C TRP A 328 5.67 6.23 4.29
N PHE A 329 5.08 6.51 3.13
CA PHE A 329 4.05 5.67 2.52
C PHE A 329 4.61 4.86 1.36
N ARG A 330 4.19 3.60 1.25
CA ARG A 330 4.57 2.72 0.14
C ARG A 330 3.55 2.73 -0.96
N ALA A 331 3.96 2.74 -2.22
CA ALA A 331 3.01 2.47 -3.29
C ALA A 331 2.44 1.04 -3.20
N SER A 332 1.42 0.74 -4.01
CA SER A 332 0.97 -0.64 -4.17
C SER A 332 2.05 -1.47 -4.88
N SER A 333 1.89 -2.78 -4.93
CA SER A 333 2.73 -3.70 -5.69
C SER A 333 1.84 -4.81 -6.24
N TYR A 334 2.31 -5.62 -7.20
CA TYR A 334 1.54 -6.78 -7.66
C TYR A 334 1.25 -7.74 -6.50
N ALA A 335 2.21 -7.92 -5.60
CA ALA A 335 2.03 -8.73 -4.39
C ALA A 335 0.94 -8.18 -3.48
N HIS A 336 0.90 -6.85 -3.30
CA HIS A 336 -0.16 -6.19 -2.54
C HIS A 336 -1.54 -6.39 -3.20
N VAL A 337 -1.65 -6.13 -4.50
CA VAL A 337 -2.90 -6.30 -5.27
C VAL A 337 -3.37 -7.75 -5.22
N GLY A 338 -2.48 -8.73 -5.47
CA GLY A 338 -2.83 -10.15 -5.42
C GLY A 338 -3.31 -10.60 -4.04
N ALA A 339 -2.66 -10.12 -2.96
CA ALA A 339 -3.09 -10.40 -1.59
C ALA A 339 -4.49 -9.81 -1.30
N LEU A 340 -4.76 -8.59 -1.76
CA LEU A 340 -6.07 -7.95 -1.64
C LEU A 340 -7.15 -8.73 -2.41
N LEU A 341 -6.90 -9.07 -3.67
CA LEU A 341 -7.85 -9.81 -4.51
C LEU A 341 -8.15 -11.21 -3.94
N THR A 342 -7.14 -11.87 -3.36
CA THR A 342 -7.35 -13.15 -2.65
C THR A 342 -8.24 -12.96 -1.42
N ARG A 343 -8.00 -11.92 -0.62
CA ARG A 343 -8.81 -11.59 0.56
C ARG A 343 -10.26 -11.28 0.20
N LEU A 344 -10.48 -10.60 -0.92
CA LEU A 344 -11.82 -10.29 -1.45
C LEU A 344 -12.49 -11.48 -2.15
N GLY A 345 -11.80 -12.62 -2.27
CA GLY A 345 -12.31 -13.81 -2.94
C GLY A 345 -12.45 -13.65 -4.46
N MET A 346 -11.77 -12.67 -5.05
CA MET A 346 -11.83 -12.38 -6.49
C MET A 346 -10.92 -13.31 -7.30
N VAL A 347 -9.81 -13.74 -6.70
CA VAL A 347 -8.76 -14.53 -7.36
C VAL A 347 -8.30 -15.66 -6.43
N SER A 348 -8.00 -16.83 -7.00
CA SER A 348 -7.46 -17.96 -6.24
C SER A 348 -5.99 -17.73 -5.88
N ARG A 349 -5.52 -18.37 -4.81
CA ARG A 349 -4.11 -18.30 -4.42
C ARG A 349 -3.18 -18.83 -5.50
N GLU A 350 -3.59 -19.88 -6.23
CA GLU A 350 -2.80 -20.44 -7.34
C GLU A 350 -2.62 -19.44 -8.49
N LYS A 351 -3.66 -18.69 -8.84
CA LYS A 351 -3.55 -17.62 -9.86
C LYS A 351 -2.65 -16.49 -9.37
N VAL A 352 -2.72 -16.12 -8.09
CA VAL A 352 -1.79 -15.14 -7.51
C VAL A 352 -0.35 -15.62 -7.57
N ASP A 353 -0.08 -16.83 -7.07
CA ASP A 353 1.28 -17.42 -7.10
C ASP A 353 1.82 -17.51 -8.54
N HIS A 354 0.97 -17.83 -9.51
CA HIS A 354 1.35 -17.87 -10.93
C HIS A 354 1.73 -16.48 -11.46
N VAL A 355 0.89 -15.46 -11.25
CA VAL A 355 1.18 -14.09 -11.69
C VAL A 355 2.42 -13.55 -10.98
N LEU A 356 2.54 -13.72 -9.66
CA LEU A 356 3.74 -13.25 -8.94
C LEU A 356 5.02 -13.97 -9.39
N THR A 357 4.91 -15.22 -9.88
CA THR A 357 6.06 -15.93 -10.47
C THR A 357 6.42 -15.37 -11.85
N GLU A 358 5.42 -15.12 -12.70
CA GLU A 358 5.63 -14.52 -14.03
C GLU A 358 6.22 -13.10 -13.93
N TYR A 359 5.75 -12.34 -12.94
CA TYR A 359 6.14 -10.96 -12.66
C TYR A 359 7.25 -10.87 -11.59
N ALA A 360 7.92 -11.97 -11.24
CA ALA A 360 8.80 -12.08 -10.07
C ALA A 360 9.88 -11.01 -9.97
N ARG A 361 10.32 -10.45 -11.11
CA ARG A 361 11.33 -9.40 -11.16
C ARG A 361 10.87 -8.08 -10.53
N PHE A 362 9.57 -7.78 -10.59
CA PHE A 362 9.01 -6.49 -10.13
C PHE A 362 7.71 -6.65 -9.33
N ALA A 363 7.36 -7.88 -8.95
CA ALA A 363 6.13 -8.19 -8.23
C ALA A 363 5.99 -7.44 -6.89
N HIS A 364 7.11 -7.04 -6.30
CA HIS A 364 7.19 -6.32 -5.03
C HIS A 364 7.62 -4.86 -5.16
N ASP A 365 7.87 -4.40 -6.39
CA ASP A 365 8.27 -3.02 -6.66
C ASP A 365 7.09 -2.08 -6.44
N GLU A 366 7.39 -0.80 -6.19
CA GLU A 366 6.39 0.24 -6.07
C GLU A 366 5.68 0.44 -7.43
N LEU A 367 4.41 0.05 -7.50
CA LEU A 367 3.52 0.34 -8.64
C LEU A 367 3.03 1.79 -8.56
N PRO A 368 3.34 2.63 -9.56
CA PRO A 368 2.72 3.94 -9.68
C PRO A 368 1.21 3.79 -9.92
N PRO A 369 0.40 4.82 -9.60
CA PRO A 369 -1.07 4.70 -9.62
C PRO A 369 -1.68 4.27 -10.96
N HIS A 370 -1.04 4.62 -12.07
CA HIS A 370 -1.51 4.27 -13.41
C HIS A 370 -1.21 2.83 -13.81
N GLU A 371 -0.28 2.14 -13.13
CA GLU A 371 0.02 0.72 -13.35
C GLU A 371 -0.77 -0.20 -12.42
N VAL A 372 -1.50 0.36 -11.45
CA VAL A 372 -2.37 -0.43 -10.57
C VAL A 372 -3.48 -1.16 -11.36
N PRO A 373 -4.15 -0.53 -12.35
CA PRO A 373 -5.08 -1.23 -13.23
C PRO A 373 -4.43 -2.35 -14.08
N ASP A 374 -3.18 -2.19 -14.54
CA ASP A 374 -2.43 -3.26 -15.22
C ASP A 374 -2.30 -4.50 -14.34
N ALA A 375 -2.05 -4.30 -13.04
CA ALA A 375 -2.01 -5.40 -12.09
C ALA A 375 -3.38 -6.10 -11.98
N LEU A 376 -4.48 -5.35 -11.93
CA LEU A 376 -5.84 -5.91 -11.91
C LEU A 376 -6.13 -6.74 -13.18
N GLU A 377 -5.69 -6.28 -14.35
CA GLU A 377 -5.82 -7.01 -15.61
C GLU A 377 -4.98 -8.30 -15.60
N ALA A 378 -3.71 -8.24 -15.16
CA ALA A 378 -2.84 -9.42 -15.08
C ALA A 378 -3.42 -10.52 -14.15
N PHE A 379 -4.05 -10.10 -13.04
CA PHE A 379 -4.77 -11.02 -12.15
C PHE A 379 -6.09 -11.55 -12.72
N GLY A 380 -6.57 -10.98 -13.83
CA GLY A 380 -7.77 -11.42 -14.54
C GLY A 380 -9.05 -10.92 -13.90
N VAL A 381 -9.05 -9.68 -13.39
CA VAL A 381 -10.25 -9.03 -12.83
C VAL A 381 -10.59 -7.70 -13.53
N ALA A 382 -9.83 -7.35 -14.57
CA ALA A 382 -10.07 -6.19 -15.40
C ALA A 382 -9.74 -6.50 -16.87
N ILE A 383 -10.21 -5.63 -17.75
CA ILE A 383 -9.80 -5.55 -19.16
C ILE A 383 -9.34 -4.13 -19.45
N SER A 384 -8.45 -3.97 -20.43
CA SER A 384 -8.02 -2.69 -20.96
C SER A 384 -8.57 -2.44 -22.36
N ALA A 385 -8.89 -1.18 -22.67
CA ALA A 385 -9.04 -0.68 -24.02
C ALA A 385 -7.79 0.14 -24.35
N HIS A 386 -6.97 -0.36 -25.26
CA HIS A 386 -5.73 0.29 -25.70
C HIS A 386 -6.00 1.65 -26.34
N ALA A 387 -5.12 2.61 -26.05
CA ALA A 387 -5.17 3.96 -26.61
C ALA A 387 -4.20 4.20 -27.78
N ASP A 388 -3.44 3.18 -28.18
CA ASP A 388 -2.53 3.20 -29.33
C ASP A 388 -3.24 2.78 -30.63
N ASP A 389 -2.57 2.99 -31.76
CA ASP A 389 -3.06 2.63 -33.09
C ASP A 389 -3.43 1.14 -33.19
N VAL A 390 -4.62 0.84 -33.71
CA VAL A 390 -5.09 -0.52 -34.01
C VAL A 390 -5.11 -0.78 -35.51
N ASP A 391 -4.80 -2.02 -35.89
CA ASP A 391 -4.77 -2.43 -37.30
C ASP A 391 -6.18 -2.65 -37.89
N ASP A 392 -7.14 -3.09 -37.06
CA ASP A 392 -8.51 -3.38 -37.46
C ASP A 392 -9.49 -3.14 -36.29
N LEU A 393 -10.35 -2.13 -36.43
CA LEU A 393 -11.32 -1.75 -35.39
C LEU A 393 -12.32 -2.87 -35.07
N GLU A 394 -12.83 -3.61 -36.07
CA GLU A 394 -13.81 -4.68 -35.84
C GLU A 394 -13.16 -5.83 -35.05
N GLU A 395 -11.92 -6.21 -35.39
CA GLU A 395 -11.17 -7.23 -34.66
C GLU A 395 -10.84 -6.78 -33.24
N SER A 396 -10.44 -5.52 -33.04
CA SER A 396 -10.17 -4.96 -31.71
C SER A 396 -11.42 -4.92 -30.83
N TYR A 397 -12.57 -4.44 -31.32
CA TYR A 397 -13.83 -4.53 -30.58
C TYR A 397 -14.23 -5.97 -30.29
N THR A 398 -13.99 -6.87 -31.24
CA THR A 398 -14.28 -8.30 -31.07
C THR A 398 -13.43 -8.92 -29.95
N SER A 399 -12.14 -8.58 -29.86
CA SER A 399 -11.26 -9.07 -28.79
C SER A 399 -11.73 -8.56 -27.43
N LEU A 400 -11.92 -7.24 -27.32
CA LEU A 400 -12.34 -6.58 -26.09
C LEU A 400 -13.65 -7.16 -25.54
N LEU A 401 -14.67 -7.33 -26.39
CA LEU A 401 -15.94 -7.92 -25.98
C LEU A 401 -15.82 -9.39 -25.56
N LYS A 402 -14.91 -10.16 -26.17
CA LYS A 402 -14.67 -11.56 -25.78
C LYS A 402 -13.94 -11.66 -24.45
N GLU A 403 -12.95 -10.80 -24.22
CA GLU A 403 -12.22 -10.71 -22.95
C GLU A 403 -13.17 -10.31 -21.82
N ALA A 404 -14.02 -9.30 -22.05
CA ALA A 404 -15.07 -8.91 -21.12
C ALA A 404 -16.01 -10.08 -20.80
N ALA A 405 -16.50 -10.79 -21.81
CA ALA A 405 -17.39 -11.94 -21.60
C ALA A 405 -16.72 -13.08 -20.83
N ALA A 406 -15.42 -13.31 -21.04
CA ALA A 406 -14.66 -14.36 -20.35
C ALA A 406 -14.59 -14.14 -18.83
N LEU A 407 -14.58 -12.88 -18.36
CA LEU A 407 -14.61 -12.55 -16.93
C LEU A 407 -15.93 -12.90 -16.24
N THR A 408 -17.01 -13.09 -17.00
CA THR A 408 -18.35 -13.38 -16.44
C THR A 408 -18.57 -14.84 -16.07
N ASP A 409 -17.53 -15.69 -16.14
CA ASP A 409 -17.59 -17.14 -15.89
C ASP A 409 -18.70 -17.85 -16.70
N GLY A 410 -19.00 -17.31 -17.89
CA GLY A 410 -20.00 -17.84 -18.82
C GLY A 410 -21.43 -17.32 -18.59
N ALA A 411 -21.66 -16.37 -17.68
CA ALA A 411 -22.96 -15.71 -17.53
C ALA A 411 -23.36 -14.89 -18.77
N VAL A 412 -22.36 -14.34 -19.48
CA VAL A 412 -22.54 -13.61 -20.73
C VAL A 412 -21.76 -14.28 -21.86
N THR A 413 -22.41 -14.42 -23.01
CA THR A 413 -21.82 -14.87 -24.26
C THR A 413 -21.95 -13.77 -25.31
N ILE A 414 -20.84 -13.46 -25.99
CA ILE A 414 -20.80 -12.50 -27.08
C ILE A 414 -20.49 -13.22 -28.40
N THR A 415 -21.28 -12.95 -29.42
CA THR A 415 -21.16 -13.53 -30.77
C THR A 415 -21.51 -12.51 -31.83
N ASP A 416 -21.18 -12.80 -33.10
CA ASP A 416 -21.59 -12.01 -34.27
C ASP A 416 -21.23 -10.50 -34.16
N VAL A 417 -20.05 -10.18 -33.66
CA VAL A 417 -19.54 -8.81 -33.58
C VAL A 417 -19.27 -8.29 -35.00
N ARG A 418 -19.82 -7.11 -35.33
CA ARG A 418 -19.64 -6.44 -36.61
C ARG A 418 -19.60 -4.94 -36.44
N LEU A 419 -18.67 -4.29 -37.12
CA LEU A 419 -18.60 -2.84 -37.24
C LEU A 419 -18.96 -2.45 -38.66
N HIS A 420 -19.99 -1.62 -38.83
CA HIS A 420 -20.37 -1.17 -40.17
C HIS A 420 -20.93 0.24 -40.16
N GLY A 421 -20.63 1.00 -41.21
CA GLY A 421 -21.02 2.40 -41.32
C GLY A 421 -20.02 3.19 -42.14
N GLY A 422 -20.16 4.53 -42.13
CA GLY A 422 -19.30 5.45 -42.87
C GLY A 422 -18.08 5.91 -42.08
N GLU A 423 -17.32 6.86 -42.64
CA GLU A 423 -15.94 7.22 -42.23
C GLU A 423 -15.75 7.70 -40.77
N TYR A 424 -16.81 8.12 -40.05
CA TYR A 424 -16.74 8.71 -38.69
C TYR A 424 -18.08 8.57 -37.94
N GLY A 425 -18.71 7.39 -38.00
CA GLY A 425 -20.09 7.20 -37.57
C GLY A 425 -20.56 5.77 -37.82
N GLU A 426 -19.75 4.81 -37.39
CA GLU A 426 -20.02 3.39 -37.49
C GLU A 426 -20.97 2.90 -36.40
N ILE A 427 -21.65 1.81 -36.69
CA ILE A 427 -22.52 1.10 -35.79
C ILE A 427 -21.84 -0.22 -35.43
N LEU A 428 -21.59 -0.42 -34.14
CA LEU A 428 -21.13 -1.68 -33.58
C LEU A 428 -22.35 -2.53 -33.24
N GLU A 429 -22.46 -3.70 -33.86
CA GLU A 429 -23.47 -4.72 -33.54
C GLU A 429 -22.81 -5.95 -32.94
N PHE A 430 -23.42 -6.52 -31.91
CA PHE A 430 -23.02 -7.81 -31.36
C PHE A 430 -24.21 -8.52 -30.71
N THR A 431 -24.12 -9.84 -30.57
CA THR A 431 -25.18 -10.65 -29.96
C THR A 431 -24.77 -11.07 -28.55
N ARG A 432 -25.46 -10.54 -27.54
CA ARG A 432 -25.34 -10.88 -26.11
C ARG A 432 -26.37 -11.93 -25.75
N ASN A 433 -25.95 -13.14 -25.38
CA ASN A 433 -26.86 -14.23 -24.97
C ASN A 433 -28.01 -14.47 -25.98
N GLY A 434 -27.71 -14.34 -27.28
CA GLY A 434 -28.70 -14.50 -28.36
C GLY A 434 -29.55 -13.25 -28.66
N VAL A 435 -29.33 -12.13 -27.97
CA VAL A 435 -30.02 -10.85 -28.18
C VAL A 435 -29.09 -9.86 -28.86
N LEU A 436 -29.55 -9.25 -29.95
CA LEU A 436 -28.80 -8.21 -30.68
C LEU A 436 -28.69 -6.94 -29.83
N VAL A 437 -27.47 -6.42 -29.72
CA VAL A 437 -27.11 -5.13 -29.16
C VAL A 437 -26.52 -4.28 -30.28
N THR A 438 -26.83 -3.00 -30.26
CA THR A 438 -26.39 -2.02 -31.25
C THR A 438 -25.89 -0.79 -30.51
N GLN A 439 -24.69 -0.33 -30.84
CA GLN A 439 -24.04 0.83 -30.23
C GLN A 439 -23.53 1.76 -31.33
N ASP A 440 -23.78 3.06 -31.19
CA ASP A 440 -23.20 4.08 -32.05
C ASP A 440 -21.75 4.34 -31.64
N THR A 441 -20.86 4.53 -32.62
CA THR A 441 -19.45 4.89 -32.41
C THR A 441 -19.11 6.18 -33.16
N GLU A 442 -18.25 6.99 -32.57
CA GLU A 442 -17.72 8.24 -33.12
C GLU A 442 -16.20 8.17 -33.24
N HIS A 443 -15.69 7.31 -34.13
CA HIS A 443 -14.27 7.30 -34.43
C HIS A 443 -13.82 8.65 -34.99
N HIS A 444 -12.64 9.11 -34.59
CA HIS A 444 -11.97 10.28 -35.18
C HIS A 444 -10.81 9.88 -36.12
N SER A 445 -10.45 8.60 -36.11
CA SER A 445 -9.49 7.94 -37.01
C SER A 445 -9.88 6.48 -37.15
N PHE A 446 -9.48 5.86 -38.26
CA PHE A 446 -9.59 4.40 -38.44
C PHE A 446 -8.64 3.60 -37.56
N ASP A 447 -7.66 4.27 -36.98
CA ASP A 447 -6.60 3.64 -36.21
C ASP A 447 -6.86 3.70 -34.70
N TYR A 448 -7.94 4.32 -34.20
CA TYR A 448 -8.17 4.45 -32.75
C TYR A 448 -9.54 3.97 -32.34
N LEU A 449 -9.60 3.21 -31.24
CA LEU A 449 -10.85 2.84 -30.60
C LEU A 449 -11.57 4.09 -30.07
N ASP A 450 -12.91 4.09 -30.19
CA ASP A 450 -13.73 5.05 -29.50
C ASP A 450 -13.94 4.63 -28.04
N HIS A 451 -13.12 5.18 -27.14
CA HIS A 451 -13.19 4.94 -25.69
C HIS A 451 -14.50 5.40 -25.05
N LEU A 452 -15.18 6.41 -25.63
CA LEU A 452 -16.47 6.85 -25.12
C LEU A 452 -17.52 5.79 -25.44
N ALA A 453 -17.58 5.31 -26.69
CA ALA A 453 -18.46 4.22 -27.06
C ALA A 453 -18.20 2.95 -26.23
N ILE A 454 -16.94 2.62 -25.94
CA ILE A 454 -16.60 1.50 -25.04
C ILE A 454 -17.19 1.70 -23.65
N SER A 455 -17.01 2.89 -23.06
CA SER A 455 -17.59 3.18 -21.75
C SER A 455 -19.12 3.08 -21.72
N GLU A 456 -19.79 3.32 -22.86
CA GLU A 456 -21.24 3.21 -22.97
C GLU A 456 -21.71 1.76 -23.15
N PHE A 457 -21.06 0.98 -24.03
CA PHE A 457 -21.49 -0.39 -24.29
C PHE A 457 -21.04 -1.40 -23.25
N ILE A 458 -19.98 -1.12 -22.47
CA ILE A 458 -19.40 -2.13 -21.57
C ILE A 458 -20.43 -2.65 -20.55
N GLY A 459 -21.36 -1.79 -20.12
CA GLY A 459 -22.47 -2.17 -19.24
C GLY A 459 -23.46 -3.16 -19.87
N HIS A 460 -23.46 -3.33 -21.20
CA HIS A 460 -24.22 -4.41 -21.85
C HIS A 460 -23.59 -5.79 -21.63
N VAL A 461 -22.33 -5.86 -21.24
CA VAL A 461 -21.62 -7.11 -20.92
C VAL A 461 -21.77 -7.48 -19.44
N ASP A 462 -22.35 -6.61 -18.61
CA ASP A 462 -22.71 -6.96 -17.24
C ASP A 462 -23.67 -8.17 -17.22
N PRO A 463 -23.47 -9.14 -16.31
CA PRO A 463 -24.47 -10.17 -16.05
C PRO A 463 -25.81 -9.60 -15.60
N ASP A 464 -26.86 -10.40 -15.71
CA ASP A 464 -28.16 -10.01 -15.17
C ASP A 464 -28.08 -10.04 -13.61
N PRO A 465 -28.47 -8.96 -12.89
CA PRO A 465 -28.20 -8.81 -11.45
C PRO A 465 -28.79 -9.89 -10.52
N GLY A 466 -29.71 -10.71 -11.04
CA GLY A 466 -30.32 -11.82 -10.30
C GLY A 466 -29.42 -13.06 -10.20
N ASP A 467 -28.47 -13.19 -11.12
CA ASP A 467 -27.58 -14.36 -11.25
C ASP A 467 -26.16 -14.05 -10.76
N ASP A 468 -25.66 -12.84 -11.04
CA ASP A 468 -24.35 -12.35 -10.64
C ASP A 468 -24.43 -10.84 -10.41
N THR A 469 -23.91 -10.37 -9.28
CA THR A 469 -23.95 -8.95 -8.89
C THR A 469 -22.72 -8.17 -9.35
N ARG A 470 -21.74 -8.84 -9.96
CA ARG A 470 -20.56 -8.20 -10.54
C ARG A 470 -20.95 -7.38 -11.76
N ARG A 471 -20.22 -6.28 -11.99
CA ARG A 471 -20.34 -5.40 -13.15
C ARG A 471 -19.01 -4.75 -13.47
N PHE A 472 -18.91 -4.19 -14.68
CA PHE A 472 -17.76 -3.43 -15.10
C PHE A 472 -17.82 -1.99 -14.55
N TYR A 473 -16.71 -1.57 -13.95
CA TYR A 473 -16.49 -0.21 -13.47
C TYR A 473 -15.33 0.42 -14.23
N LEU A 474 -15.50 1.63 -14.73
CA LEU A 474 -14.38 2.37 -15.30
C LEU A 474 -13.42 2.79 -14.19
N ALA A 475 -12.16 2.37 -14.29
CA ALA A 475 -11.13 2.76 -13.35
C ALA A 475 -10.48 4.09 -13.74
N ASP A 476 -10.57 5.07 -12.84
CA ASP A 476 -9.90 6.35 -12.93
C ASP A 476 -8.79 6.42 -11.85
N PHE A 477 -7.68 7.07 -12.21
CA PHE A 477 -6.44 7.09 -11.43
C PHE A 477 -5.67 8.39 -11.66
N VAL A 478 -4.54 8.54 -10.97
CA VAL A 478 -3.70 9.73 -11.09
C VAL A 478 -2.97 9.72 -12.43
N HIS A 479 -3.42 10.58 -13.36
CA HIS A 479 -2.78 10.77 -14.66
C HIS A 479 -1.49 11.60 -14.55
N LEU A 480 -0.41 11.08 -15.14
CA LEU A 480 0.84 11.80 -15.41
C LEU A 480 0.71 12.59 -16.71
N ARG A 481 1.49 13.66 -16.83
CA ARG A 481 1.30 14.65 -17.90
C ARG A 481 1.69 14.15 -19.29
N ASP A 482 2.71 13.29 -19.37
CA ASP A 482 3.39 12.94 -20.61
C ASP A 482 3.21 11.46 -20.99
N ALA A 483 2.19 10.79 -20.45
CA ALA A 483 1.90 9.39 -20.74
C ALA A 483 0.56 9.23 -21.47
N THR A 484 0.53 8.23 -22.35
CA THR A 484 -0.68 7.74 -23.00
C THR A 484 -1.32 6.72 -22.07
N TYR A 485 -2.65 6.71 -21.97
CA TYR A 485 -3.37 5.88 -21.02
C TYR A 485 -4.45 5.07 -21.68
N GLU A 486 -4.49 3.79 -21.33
CA GLU A 486 -5.57 2.89 -21.64
C GLU A 486 -6.78 3.18 -20.75
N SER A 487 -7.97 2.75 -21.18
CA SER A 487 -9.15 2.75 -20.32
C SER A 487 -9.34 1.36 -19.72
N TYR A 488 -9.35 1.25 -18.40
CA TYR A 488 -9.49 -0.03 -17.72
C TYR A 488 -10.90 -0.19 -17.15
N TYR A 489 -11.45 -1.38 -17.31
CA TYR A 489 -12.77 -1.74 -16.79
C TYR A 489 -12.62 -2.91 -15.82
N VAL A 490 -12.84 -2.64 -14.54
CA VAL A 490 -12.71 -3.62 -13.44
C VAL A 490 -14.03 -4.34 -13.22
N PHE A 491 -14.00 -5.66 -13.24
CA PHE A 491 -15.18 -6.50 -13.03
C PHE A 491 -15.27 -6.95 -11.56
N ALA A 492 -16.21 -6.36 -10.82
CA ALA A 492 -16.30 -6.54 -9.37
C ALA A 492 -17.74 -6.41 -8.86
N THR A 493 -18.05 -6.96 -7.67
CA THR A 493 -19.29 -6.59 -6.97
C THR A 493 -19.20 -5.16 -6.43
N PRO A 494 -20.32 -4.50 -6.08
CA PRO A 494 -20.30 -3.16 -5.49
C PRO A 494 -19.47 -3.07 -4.21
N GLU A 495 -19.52 -4.11 -3.38
CA GLU A 495 -18.74 -4.19 -2.15
C GLU A 495 -17.25 -4.35 -2.44
N GLN A 496 -16.89 -5.19 -3.41
CA GLN A 496 -15.50 -5.36 -3.85
C GLN A 496 -14.95 -4.06 -4.44
N ALA A 497 -15.68 -3.39 -5.33
CA ALA A 497 -15.30 -2.12 -5.92
C ALA A 497 -15.01 -1.06 -4.84
N THR A 498 -15.88 -0.95 -3.83
CA THR A 498 -15.69 -0.02 -2.71
C THR A 498 -14.38 -0.28 -1.94
N VAL A 499 -14.00 -1.54 -1.77
CA VAL A 499 -12.73 -1.90 -1.10
C VAL A 499 -11.54 -1.59 -1.99
N LEU A 500 -11.61 -1.91 -3.29
CA LEU A 500 -10.56 -1.63 -4.25
C LEU A 500 -10.29 -0.12 -4.36
N GLU A 501 -11.32 0.72 -4.43
CA GLU A 501 -11.16 2.18 -4.41
C GLU A 501 -10.39 2.64 -3.16
N LYS A 502 -10.81 2.16 -1.99
CA LYS A 502 -10.23 2.56 -0.70
C LYS A 502 -8.77 2.15 -0.59
N GLU A 503 -8.45 0.90 -0.89
CA GLU A 503 -7.13 0.31 -0.59
C GLU A 503 -6.12 0.46 -1.74
N LEU A 504 -6.58 0.57 -2.99
CA LEU A 504 -5.71 0.74 -4.15
C LEU A 504 -5.62 2.19 -4.65
N GLY A 505 -6.42 3.10 -4.08
CA GLY A 505 -6.38 4.52 -4.46
C GLY A 505 -6.97 4.82 -5.83
N LEU A 506 -7.82 3.93 -6.34
CA LEU A 506 -8.59 4.10 -7.57
C LEU A 506 -9.92 4.83 -7.30
N ASP A 507 -10.52 5.37 -8.35
CA ASP A 507 -11.95 5.69 -8.40
C ASP A 507 -12.62 4.75 -9.42
N LEU A 508 -13.65 4.02 -9.00
CA LEU A 508 -14.36 3.04 -9.83
C LEU A 508 -15.78 3.56 -10.11
N ARG A 509 -16.06 3.92 -11.36
CA ARG A 509 -17.32 4.59 -11.77
C ARG A 509 -18.26 3.69 -12.53
#